data_AF-A0A401FHY8-F1
#
_entry.id   AF-A0A401FHY8-F1
#
_cell.length_a   1.000
_cell.length_b   1.000
_cell.length_c   1.000
_cell.angle_alpha   90.00
_cell.angle_beta   90.00
_cell.angle_gamma   90.00
#
_symmetry.space_group_name_H-M   'P 1'
#
loop_
_entity.id
_entity.type
_entity.pdbx_description
1 polymer ?
#
loop_
_entity_poly.entity_id
_entity_poly.type
_entity_poly.pdbx_seq_one_letter_code
_entity_poly.pdbx_strand_id
1 'polypeptide(L)'
;MPGLTKLASTVKRNGTKAILQIFHAGRMSNSKILRGAPIVSASAVAAQRPNAETPQELTNDEIEQIIADFGEATRRAISVGFDGIELHGANTYLMQQFFSPHSNRRTDKWGGSVEKRMTFALEIIKKVNQVVKDNAASPFIVGYRISPEEIEEPGIRIEDTLKFVDMLADQKIDYLHISMGNAWRTSLNNQDDNEPLIEKSNDKLTVGSL
;
A
#
# COMPACT_ATOMS: atom_id res chain seq x y z
N MET A 1 -17.19 -16.02 8.30
CA MET A 1 -17.39 -14.96 7.27
C MET A 1 -17.93 -15.58 5.97
N PRO A 2 -19.23 -15.96 5.90
CA PRO A 2 -19.75 -16.81 4.81
C PRO A 2 -19.63 -16.20 3.40
N GLY A 3 -19.84 -14.88 3.27
CA GLY A 3 -19.78 -14.20 1.98
C GLY A 3 -18.38 -14.26 1.34
N LEU A 4 -17.33 -14.02 2.13
CA LEU A 4 -15.95 -14.06 1.64
C LEU A 4 -15.48 -15.49 1.35
N THR A 5 -15.92 -16.47 2.14
CA THR A 5 -15.69 -17.89 1.82
C THR A 5 -16.31 -18.27 0.47
N LYS A 6 -17.55 -17.84 0.22
CA LYS A 6 -18.22 -18.08 -1.07
C LYS A 6 -17.51 -17.38 -2.24
N LEU A 7 -17.02 -16.16 -2.02
CA LEU A 7 -16.28 -15.42 -3.04
C LEU A 7 -14.97 -16.15 -3.41
N ALA A 8 -14.15 -16.49 -2.41
CA ALA A 8 -12.89 -17.18 -2.62
C ALA A 8 -13.11 -18.54 -3.35
N SER A 9 -14.07 -19.34 -2.90
CA SER A 9 -14.36 -20.63 -3.54
C SER A 9 -14.89 -20.50 -4.96
N THR A 10 -15.69 -19.47 -5.24
CA THR A 10 -16.23 -19.22 -6.59
C THR A 10 -15.13 -18.85 -7.57
N VAL A 11 -14.22 -17.95 -7.19
CA VAL A 11 -13.06 -17.56 -8.03
C VAL A 11 -12.19 -18.78 -8.33
N LYS A 12 -11.96 -19.62 -7.32
CA LYS A 12 -11.06 -20.78 -7.40
C LYS A 12 -11.63 -21.99 -8.13
N ARG A 13 -12.91 -21.97 -8.55
CA ARG A 13 -13.61 -23.14 -9.12
C ARG A 13 -12.87 -23.79 -10.30
N ASN A 14 -12.15 -23.00 -11.09
CA ASN A 14 -11.41 -23.47 -12.27
C ASN A 14 -9.88 -23.30 -12.11
N GLY A 15 -9.35 -23.27 -10.89
CA GLY A 15 -7.92 -23.18 -10.61
C GLY A 15 -7.34 -21.75 -10.57
N THR A 16 -8.15 -20.71 -10.82
CA THR A 16 -7.72 -19.31 -10.68
C THR A 16 -7.36 -18.99 -9.23
N LYS A 17 -6.27 -18.27 -9.02
CA LYS A 17 -5.88 -17.77 -7.69
C LYS A 17 -6.81 -16.65 -7.24
N ALA A 18 -7.33 -16.73 -6.02
CA ALA A 18 -8.11 -15.67 -5.41
C ALA A 18 -7.23 -14.82 -4.50
N ILE A 19 -6.94 -13.58 -4.90
CA ILE A 19 -6.13 -12.62 -4.13
C ILE A 19 -7.04 -11.50 -3.60
N LEU A 20 -7.03 -11.27 -2.29
CA LEU A 20 -7.83 -10.22 -1.65
C LEU A 20 -6.99 -8.96 -1.43
N GLN A 21 -7.37 -7.84 -2.05
CA GLN A 21 -6.72 -6.56 -1.78
C GLN A 21 -7.21 -6.00 -0.43
N ILE A 22 -6.28 -5.73 0.49
CA ILE A 22 -6.54 -5.12 1.80
C ILE A 22 -6.13 -3.66 1.74
N PHE A 23 -7.02 -2.76 2.13
CA PHE A 23 -6.79 -1.31 2.06
C PHE A 23 -7.37 -0.58 3.27
N HIS A 24 -6.83 0.61 3.53
CA HIS A 24 -7.38 1.57 4.48
C HIS A 24 -7.44 2.96 3.80
N ALA A 25 -8.62 3.55 3.71
CA ALA A 25 -8.83 4.76 2.91
C ALA A 25 -8.09 6.01 3.45
N GLY A 26 -7.85 6.07 4.77
CA GLY A 26 -7.23 7.23 5.41
C GLY A 26 -7.97 8.53 5.06
N ARG A 27 -7.23 9.59 4.70
CA ARG A 27 -7.79 10.90 4.30
C ARG A 27 -8.69 10.90 3.06
N MET A 28 -8.76 9.79 2.34
CA MET A 28 -9.64 9.66 1.17
C MET A 28 -11.07 9.24 1.52
N SER A 29 -11.34 8.89 2.78
CA SER A 29 -12.71 8.68 3.29
C SER A 29 -13.42 10.01 3.58
N ASN A 30 -14.60 9.94 4.18
CA ASN A 30 -15.33 11.08 4.76
C ASN A 30 -16.15 10.64 5.98
N SER A 31 -16.55 11.59 6.83
CA SER A 31 -17.33 11.35 8.05
C SER A 31 -18.64 10.60 7.77
N LYS A 32 -19.28 10.84 6.63
CA LYS A 32 -20.51 10.14 6.21
C LYS A 32 -20.27 8.64 5.97
N ILE A 33 -19.20 8.28 5.26
CA ILE A 33 -18.82 6.88 5.03
C ILE A 33 -18.44 6.21 6.36
N LEU A 34 -17.72 6.94 7.22
CA LEU A 34 -17.25 6.46 8.52
C LEU A 34 -18.30 6.54 9.63
N ARG A 35 -19.55 6.93 9.31
CA ARG A 35 -20.67 7.04 10.27
C ARG A 35 -20.33 7.91 11.50
N GLY A 36 -19.63 9.02 11.26
CA GLY A 36 -19.21 9.97 12.28
C GLY A 36 -17.86 9.66 12.94
N ALA A 37 -17.23 8.52 12.64
CA ALA A 37 -15.86 8.26 13.11
C ALA A 37 -14.86 9.21 12.40
N PRO A 38 -13.77 9.60 13.09
CA PRO A 38 -12.79 10.51 12.53
C PRO A 38 -12.08 9.89 11.32
N ILE A 39 -11.80 10.74 10.34
CA ILE A 39 -10.91 10.40 9.24
C ILE A 39 -9.49 10.53 9.76
N VAL A 40 -8.61 9.62 9.39
CA VAL A 40 -7.23 9.57 9.90
C VAL A 40 -6.20 9.57 8.77
N SER A 41 -4.99 10.05 9.05
CA SER A 41 -3.86 10.03 8.11
C SER A 41 -2.53 10.15 8.85
N ALA A 42 -1.43 10.17 8.10
CA ALA A 42 -0.09 10.39 8.64
C ALA A 42 0.06 11.77 9.30
N SER A 43 -0.60 12.80 8.75
CA SER A 43 -0.69 14.15 9.32
C SER A 43 -2.04 14.81 9.03
N ALA A 44 -2.34 15.90 9.74
CA ALA A 44 -3.56 16.69 9.56
C ALA A 44 -3.58 17.54 8.27
N VAL A 45 -3.39 16.89 7.12
CA VAL A 45 -3.33 17.52 5.79
C VAL A 45 -4.47 16.97 4.92
N ALA A 46 -5.45 17.82 4.61
CA ALA A 46 -6.55 17.47 3.71
C ALA A 46 -6.04 17.08 2.31
N ALA A 47 -6.75 16.18 1.62
CA ALA A 47 -6.47 15.86 0.23
C ALA A 47 -6.79 17.07 -0.68
N GLN A 48 -6.03 17.25 -1.76
CA GLN A 48 -6.26 18.34 -2.73
C GLN A 48 -7.43 18.00 -3.67
N ARG A 49 -8.64 17.90 -3.10
CA ARG A 49 -9.88 17.62 -3.83
C ARG A 49 -11.05 18.40 -3.23
N PRO A 50 -12.09 18.71 -4.01
CA PRO A 50 -13.27 19.39 -3.48
C PRO A 50 -13.89 18.62 -2.31
N ASN A 51 -14.27 19.36 -1.26
CA ASN A 51 -14.94 18.83 -0.06
C ASN A 51 -14.12 17.79 0.73
N ALA A 52 -12.79 17.80 0.62
CA ALA A 52 -11.95 16.98 1.48
C ALA A 52 -12.03 17.47 2.94
N GLU A 53 -12.43 16.58 3.83
CA GLU A 53 -12.34 16.82 5.27
C GLU A 53 -10.88 16.67 5.74
N THR A 54 -10.46 17.50 6.70
CA THR A 54 -9.12 17.40 7.30
C THR A 54 -9.05 16.16 8.19
N PRO A 55 -8.09 15.24 7.96
CA PRO A 55 -7.92 14.06 8.80
C PRO A 55 -7.31 14.43 10.15
N GLN A 56 -7.51 13.57 11.14
CA GLN A 56 -6.72 13.54 12.36
C GLN A 56 -5.37 12.88 12.08
N GLU A 57 -4.32 13.44 12.65
CA GLU A 57 -3.00 12.81 12.65
C GLU A 57 -3.01 11.59 13.58
N LEU A 58 -2.61 10.44 13.06
CA LEU A 58 -2.52 9.21 13.85
C LEU A 58 -1.46 9.31 14.95
N THR A 59 -1.80 8.82 16.13
CA THR A 59 -0.85 8.56 17.22
C THR A 59 -0.02 7.30 16.95
N ASN A 60 1.09 7.12 17.66
CA ASN A 60 1.89 5.89 17.54
C ASN A 60 1.07 4.63 17.83
N ASP A 61 0.25 4.65 18.88
CA ASP A 61 -0.55 3.48 19.27
C ASP A 61 -1.59 3.13 18.20
N GLU A 62 -2.21 4.14 17.57
CA GLU A 62 -3.13 3.90 16.45
C GLU A 62 -2.43 3.37 15.21
N ILE A 63 -1.19 3.81 14.93
CA ILE A 63 -0.39 3.26 13.82
C ILE A 63 -0.08 1.79 14.06
N GLU A 64 0.37 1.44 15.27
CA GLU A 64 0.67 0.06 15.66
C GLU A 64 -0.60 -0.81 15.66
N GLN A 65 -1.76 -0.26 16.07
CA GLN A 65 -3.04 -0.94 15.97
C GLN A 65 -3.44 -1.20 14.52
N ILE A 66 -3.26 -0.23 13.60
CA ILE A 66 -3.55 -0.43 12.18
C ILE A 66 -2.65 -1.52 11.59
N ILE A 67 -1.36 -1.54 11.95
CA ILE A 67 -0.44 -2.63 11.56
C ILE A 67 -0.98 -3.99 12.04
N ALA A 68 -1.46 -4.08 13.29
CA ALA A 68 -2.09 -5.29 13.81
C ALA A 68 -3.36 -5.66 13.04
N ASP A 69 -4.19 -4.69 12.66
CA ASP A 69 -5.43 -4.89 11.90
C ASP A 69 -5.16 -5.43 10.48
N PHE A 70 -4.10 -4.99 9.79
CA PHE A 70 -3.67 -5.60 8.53
C PHE A 70 -3.26 -7.06 8.71
N GLY A 71 -2.56 -7.38 9.81
CA GLY A 71 -2.23 -8.75 10.17
C GLY A 71 -3.49 -9.60 10.40
N GLU A 72 -4.45 -9.09 11.18
CA GLU A 72 -5.70 -9.80 11.46
C GLU A 72 -6.59 -9.94 10.20
N ALA A 73 -6.61 -8.94 9.31
CA ALA A 73 -7.26 -9.04 8.00
C ALA A 73 -6.63 -10.15 7.13
N THR A 74 -5.30 -10.29 7.17
CA THR A 74 -4.57 -11.37 6.51
C THR A 74 -4.94 -12.73 7.10
N ARG A 75 -4.97 -12.86 8.43
CA ARG A 75 -5.39 -14.09 9.11
C ARG A 75 -6.80 -14.51 8.69
N ARG A 76 -7.72 -13.55 8.59
CA ARG A 76 -9.07 -13.78 8.10
C ARG A 76 -9.08 -14.25 6.64
N ALA A 77 -8.31 -13.60 5.76
CA ALA A 77 -8.17 -14.01 4.35
C ALA A 77 -7.70 -15.47 4.21
N ILE A 78 -6.70 -15.87 5.00
CA ILE A 78 -6.24 -17.27 5.09
C ILE A 78 -7.39 -18.18 5.52
N SER A 79 -8.06 -17.87 6.64
CA SER A 79 -9.11 -18.73 7.21
C SER A 79 -10.33 -18.94 6.31
N VAL A 80 -10.60 -18.02 5.37
CA VAL A 80 -11.73 -18.12 4.43
C VAL A 80 -11.32 -18.67 3.05
N GLY A 81 -10.05 -19.02 2.86
CA GLY A 81 -9.56 -19.78 1.72
C GLY A 81 -9.07 -18.97 0.51
N PHE A 82 -8.76 -17.67 0.68
CA PHE A 82 -8.02 -16.93 -0.35
C PHE A 82 -6.62 -17.55 -0.54
N ASP A 83 -6.07 -17.43 -1.75
CA ASP A 83 -4.70 -17.86 -2.07
C ASP A 83 -3.65 -16.82 -1.70
N GLY A 84 -4.07 -15.59 -1.41
CA GLY A 84 -3.18 -14.51 -1.07
C GLY A 84 -3.89 -13.20 -0.77
N ILE A 85 -3.10 -12.19 -0.44
CA ILE A 85 -3.53 -10.81 -0.29
C ILE A 85 -2.67 -9.87 -1.15
N GLU A 86 -3.21 -8.69 -1.44
CA GLU A 86 -2.44 -7.56 -1.96
C GLU A 86 -2.56 -6.38 -0.99
N LEU A 87 -1.43 -5.81 -0.59
CA LEU A 87 -1.38 -4.61 0.23
C LEU A 87 -1.55 -3.36 -0.64
N HIS A 88 -2.57 -2.55 -0.36
CA HIS A 88 -2.87 -1.37 -1.15
C HIS A 88 -2.06 -0.14 -0.71
N GLY A 89 -0.83 -0.01 -1.21
CA GLY A 89 0.07 1.13 -1.05
C GLY A 89 -0.05 2.22 -2.12
N ALA A 90 -1.24 2.44 -2.68
CA ALA A 90 -1.45 3.22 -3.91
C ALA A 90 -2.72 4.08 -3.85
N ASN A 91 -2.98 4.84 -4.92
CA ASN A 91 -4.19 5.65 -5.11
C ASN A 91 -4.53 6.56 -3.94
N THR A 92 -3.51 7.19 -3.34
CA THR A 92 -3.62 8.18 -2.26
C THR A 92 -4.23 7.64 -0.96
N TYR A 93 -4.31 6.32 -0.78
CA TYR A 93 -4.80 5.68 0.46
C TYR A 93 -3.72 5.59 1.54
N LEU A 94 -4.08 5.13 2.75
CA LEU A 94 -3.31 5.36 3.96
C LEU A 94 -1.83 4.99 3.86
N MET A 95 -1.49 3.83 3.30
CA MET A 95 -0.10 3.43 3.12
C MET A 95 0.68 4.38 2.20
N GLN A 96 0.07 4.82 1.08
CA GLN A 96 0.64 5.90 0.26
C GLN A 96 0.69 7.21 1.02
N GLN A 97 -0.29 7.50 1.89
CA GLN A 97 -0.30 8.74 2.66
C GLN A 97 0.88 8.86 3.63
N PHE A 98 1.32 7.75 4.21
CA PHE A 98 2.58 7.69 4.97
C PHE A 98 3.80 7.81 4.05
N PHE A 99 3.77 7.19 2.87
CA PHE A 99 4.89 7.28 1.96
C PHE A 99 5.04 8.66 1.32
N SER A 100 3.96 9.39 1.05
CA SER A 100 3.99 10.67 0.34
C SER A 100 4.49 11.81 1.24
N PRO A 101 5.42 12.66 0.76
CA PRO A 101 5.83 13.85 1.48
C PRO A 101 4.71 14.91 1.49
N HIS A 102 3.67 14.79 0.65
CA HIS A 102 2.54 15.71 0.65
C HIS A 102 1.69 15.54 1.91
N SER A 103 1.30 14.30 2.19
CA SER A 103 0.37 13.94 3.27
C SER A 103 1.06 13.61 4.59
N ASN A 104 2.34 13.23 4.56
CA ASN A 104 3.11 12.93 5.76
C ASN A 104 4.06 14.09 6.07
N ARG A 105 3.71 14.87 7.09
CA ARG A 105 4.50 16.00 7.62
C ARG A 105 5.10 15.69 8.99
N ARG A 106 5.10 14.42 9.38
CA ARG A 106 5.62 13.98 10.67
C ARG A 106 7.14 14.15 10.75
N THR A 107 7.64 14.27 11.96
CA THR A 107 9.07 14.39 12.27
C THR A 107 9.61 13.21 13.09
N ASP A 108 8.77 12.22 13.38
CA ASP A 108 9.09 11.03 14.18
C ASP A 108 9.68 9.88 13.33
N LYS A 109 9.51 8.62 13.76
CA LYS A 109 10.00 7.44 13.02
C LYS A 109 9.19 7.13 11.75
N TRP A 110 8.01 7.74 11.60
CA TRP A 110 7.08 7.45 10.52
C TRP A 110 7.12 8.48 9.39
N GLY A 111 7.88 9.56 9.50
CA GLY A 111 7.93 10.62 8.48
C GLY A 111 9.21 11.45 8.49
N GLY A 112 9.27 12.43 7.58
CA GLY A 112 10.46 13.22 7.31
C GLY A 112 11.24 12.66 6.11
N SER A 113 12.35 11.96 6.37
CA SER A 113 13.16 11.38 5.28
C SER A 113 12.40 10.31 4.51
N VAL A 114 12.82 10.04 3.26
CA VAL A 114 12.16 9.03 2.42
C VAL A 114 12.20 7.65 3.07
N GLU A 115 13.28 7.29 3.76
CA GLU A 115 13.45 6.04 4.48
C GLU A 115 12.43 5.92 5.62
N LYS A 116 12.22 6.98 6.40
CA LYS A 116 11.23 7.00 7.49
C LYS A 116 9.80 6.94 6.98
N ARG A 117 9.52 7.53 5.82
CA ARG A 117 8.20 7.46 5.15
C ARG A 117 7.86 6.03 4.70
N MET A 118 8.86 5.17 4.45
CA MET A 118 8.64 3.75 4.12
C MET A 118 8.30 2.88 5.33
N THR A 119 8.67 3.29 6.56
CA THR A 119 8.58 2.48 7.79
C THR A 119 7.19 1.86 8.00
N PHE A 120 6.12 2.62 7.79
CA PHE A 120 4.76 2.14 8.00
C PHE A 120 4.42 0.96 7.07
N ALA A 121 4.75 1.05 5.79
CA ALA A 121 4.51 -0.02 4.84
C ALA A 121 5.38 -1.25 5.14
N LEU A 122 6.65 -1.05 5.49
CA LEU A 122 7.57 -2.14 5.83
C LEU A 122 7.14 -2.91 7.09
N GLU A 123 6.67 -2.21 8.14
CA GLU A 123 6.15 -2.88 9.34
C GLU A 123 4.84 -3.64 9.06
N ILE A 124 3.97 -3.14 8.18
CA ILE A 124 2.79 -3.89 7.70
C ILE A 124 3.24 -5.17 6.98
N ILE A 125 4.17 -5.07 6.03
CA ILE A 125 4.68 -6.23 5.26
C ILE A 125 5.25 -7.29 6.21
N LYS A 126 6.06 -6.87 7.19
CA LYS A 126 6.62 -7.75 8.22
C LYS A 126 5.54 -8.42 9.06
N LYS A 127 4.55 -7.66 9.55
CA LYS A 127 3.44 -8.21 10.35
C LYS A 127 2.62 -9.22 9.56
N VAL A 128 2.29 -8.91 8.31
CA VAL A 128 1.53 -9.79 7.41
C VAL A 128 2.29 -11.08 7.14
N ASN A 129 3.58 -10.99 6.82
CA ASN A 129 4.42 -12.17 6.62
C ASN A 129 4.53 -13.06 7.87
N GLN A 130 4.61 -12.46 9.06
CA GLN A 130 4.56 -13.21 10.31
C GLN A 130 3.22 -13.96 10.46
N VAL A 131 2.09 -13.30 10.18
CA VAL A 131 0.77 -13.95 10.22
C VAL A 131 0.66 -15.08 9.20
N VAL A 132 1.15 -14.88 7.98
CA VAL A 132 1.19 -15.92 6.94
C VAL A 132 1.97 -17.13 7.43
N LYS A 133 3.19 -16.92 7.95
CA LYS A 133 4.03 -17.99 8.51
C LYS A 133 3.32 -18.78 9.60
N ASP A 134 2.59 -18.11 10.49
CA ASP A 134 1.97 -18.75 11.65
C ASP A 134 0.64 -19.44 11.35
N ASN A 135 -0.05 -19.08 10.26
CA ASN A 135 -1.45 -19.49 10.02
C ASN A 135 -1.68 -20.20 8.69
N ALA A 136 -0.83 -20.02 7.67
CA ALA A 136 -1.05 -20.61 6.36
C ALA A 136 -0.51 -22.05 6.31
N ALA A 137 -1.40 -23.02 6.01
CA ALA A 137 -1.03 -24.43 5.86
C ALA A 137 -0.41 -24.76 4.48
N SER A 138 -0.44 -23.81 3.55
CA SER A 138 0.04 -23.91 2.17
C SER A 138 0.63 -22.58 1.73
N PRO A 139 1.41 -22.51 0.63
CA PRO A 139 1.93 -21.25 0.11
C PRO A 139 0.81 -20.20 -0.04
N PHE A 140 1.05 -19.00 0.47
CA PHE A 140 0.10 -17.90 0.49
C PHE A 140 0.76 -16.64 -0.05
N ILE A 141 0.15 -16.07 -1.09
CA ILE A 141 0.74 -14.99 -1.89
C ILE A 141 0.59 -13.65 -1.16
N VAL A 142 1.65 -12.86 -1.12
CA VAL A 142 1.68 -11.49 -0.59
C VAL A 142 2.13 -10.54 -1.69
N GLY A 143 1.19 -9.77 -2.24
CA GLY A 143 1.47 -8.71 -3.20
C GLY A 143 1.57 -7.33 -2.56
N TYR A 144 2.27 -6.41 -3.21
CA TYR A 144 2.25 -4.99 -2.87
C TYR A 144 1.89 -4.15 -4.08
N ARG A 145 0.94 -3.21 -3.92
CA ARG A 145 0.54 -2.28 -4.98
C ARG A 145 1.03 -0.86 -4.67
N ILE A 146 1.70 -0.22 -5.62
CA ILE A 146 2.29 1.12 -5.46
C ILE A 146 1.83 2.08 -6.56
N SER A 147 1.59 3.35 -6.21
CA SER A 147 1.49 4.42 -7.20
C SER A 147 2.89 5.00 -7.40
N PRO A 148 3.46 4.96 -8.62
CA PRO A 148 4.86 5.32 -8.83
C PRO A 148 5.14 6.81 -8.68
N GLU A 149 4.11 7.65 -8.82
CA GLU A 149 4.20 9.10 -8.72
C GLU A 149 2.89 9.68 -8.21
N GLU A 150 2.97 10.92 -7.74
CA GLU A 150 1.86 11.72 -7.25
C GLU A 150 2.00 13.17 -7.74
N ILE A 151 0.88 13.80 -8.13
CA ILE A 151 0.85 15.14 -8.74
C ILE A 151 1.02 16.28 -7.72
N GLU A 152 0.76 15.99 -6.44
CA GLU A 152 0.88 16.96 -5.37
C GLU A 152 2.31 17.51 -5.21
N GLU A 153 2.42 18.72 -4.65
CA GLU A 153 3.69 19.40 -4.40
C GLU A 153 3.86 19.78 -2.91
N PRO A 154 4.93 19.33 -2.23
CA PRO A 154 5.79 18.21 -2.64
C PRO A 154 5.00 16.91 -2.70
N GLY A 155 5.35 15.98 -3.60
CA GLY A 155 4.69 14.68 -3.74
C GLY A 155 5.68 13.55 -4.01
N ILE A 156 5.17 12.36 -4.29
CA ILE A 156 6.00 11.21 -4.67
C ILE A 156 6.57 11.44 -6.07
N ARG A 157 7.90 11.44 -6.16
CA ARG A 157 8.65 11.45 -7.42
C ARG A 157 9.18 10.06 -7.74
N ILE A 158 9.55 9.82 -8.99
CA ILE A 158 10.01 8.49 -9.42
C ILE A 158 11.25 8.02 -8.64
N GLU A 159 12.13 8.94 -8.24
CA GLU A 159 13.33 8.62 -7.45
C GLU A 159 12.98 8.10 -6.05
N ASP A 160 11.94 8.65 -5.42
CA ASP A 160 11.42 8.14 -4.14
C ASP A 160 10.90 6.71 -4.34
N THR A 161 10.12 6.49 -5.40
CA THR A 161 9.56 5.17 -5.73
C THR A 161 10.65 4.15 -6.00
N LEU A 162 11.69 4.47 -6.77
CA LEU A 162 12.77 3.53 -7.08
C LEU A 162 13.56 3.12 -5.82
N LYS A 163 13.77 4.05 -4.87
CA LYS A 163 14.34 3.70 -3.55
C LYS A 163 13.43 2.75 -2.77
N PHE A 164 12.10 2.96 -2.86
CA PHE A 164 11.17 2.07 -2.18
C PHE A 164 11.09 0.70 -2.86
N VAL A 165 11.18 0.63 -4.19
CA VAL A 165 11.29 -0.62 -4.95
C VAL A 165 12.51 -1.42 -4.53
N ASP A 166 13.67 -0.78 -4.34
CA ASP A 166 14.87 -1.44 -3.79
C ASP A 166 14.58 -2.07 -2.43
N MET A 167 14.01 -1.29 -1.51
CA MET A 167 13.68 -1.78 -0.18
C MET A 167 12.65 -2.92 -0.20
N LEU A 168 11.69 -2.87 -1.14
CA LEU A 168 10.67 -3.90 -1.34
C LEU A 168 11.24 -5.19 -1.93
N ALA A 169 12.28 -5.12 -2.77
CA ALA A 169 12.95 -6.30 -3.35
C ALA A 169 13.57 -7.19 -2.26
N ASP A 170 14.02 -6.60 -1.15
CA ASP A 170 14.54 -7.31 0.01
C ASP A 170 13.44 -7.85 0.95
N GLN A 171 12.17 -7.52 0.70
CA GLN A 171 11.04 -8.01 1.51
C GLN A 171 10.46 -9.30 0.94
N LYS A 172 9.78 -10.06 1.81
CA LYS A 172 8.98 -11.22 1.40
C LYS A 172 7.65 -10.78 0.78
N ILE A 173 7.70 -10.35 -0.47
CA ILE A 173 6.54 -10.16 -1.34
C ILE A 173 6.72 -10.98 -2.62
N ASP A 174 5.63 -11.55 -3.12
CA ASP A 174 5.65 -12.41 -4.31
C ASP A 174 5.52 -11.62 -5.61
N TYR A 175 4.96 -10.40 -5.55
CA TYR A 175 4.89 -9.49 -6.69
C TYR A 175 4.73 -8.03 -6.28
N LEU A 176 5.19 -7.15 -7.16
CA LEU A 176 4.94 -5.71 -7.12
C LEU A 176 3.97 -5.33 -8.25
N HIS A 177 2.91 -4.63 -7.90
CA HIS A 177 1.91 -4.10 -8.83
C HIS A 177 2.04 -2.58 -8.95
N ILE A 178 2.48 -2.11 -10.12
CA ILE A 178 2.60 -0.67 -10.39
C ILE A 178 1.26 -0.12 -10.91
N SER A 179 0.62 0.71 -10.10
CA SER A 179 -0.69 1.28 -10.34
C SER A 179 -0.61 2.45 -11.32
N MET A 180 -0.93 2.18 -12.59
CA MET A 180 -1.03 3.18 -13.65
C MET A 180 -2.27 2.94 -14.51
N GLY A 181 -2.89 4.02 -15.01
CA GLY A 181 -4.02 3.91 -15.94
C GLY A 181 -3.61 3.46 -17.35
N ASN A 182 -2.31 3.48 -17.66
CA ASN A 182 -1.71 2.97 -18.88
C ASN A 182 -0.34 2.38 -18.53
N ALA A 183 -0.06 1.14 -18.95
CA ALA A 183 1.20 0.45 -18.66
C ALA A 183 2.42 1.18 -19.24
N TRP A 184 2.25 1.90 -20.36
CA TRP A 184 3.30 2.62 -21.08
C TRP A 184 3.36 4.11 -20.75
N ARG A 185 2.73 4.51 -19.64
CA ARG A 185 2.75 5.92 -19.22
C ARG A 185 4.15 6.32 -18.76
N THR A 186 4.57 7.51 -19.15
CA THR A 186 5.77 8.18 -18.68
C THR A 186 5.49 8.97 -17.39
N SER A 187 6.43 9.85 -16.99
CA SER A 187 6.31 10.61 -15.75
C SER A 187 5.12 11.59 -15.76
N LEU A 188 4.42 11.68 -14.64
CA LEU A 188 3.41 12.72 -14.37
C LEU A 188 4.03 14.07 -14.05
N ASN A 189 5.28 14.07 -13.59
CA ASN A 189 5.96 15.24 -13.03
C ASN A 189 7.07 15.78 -13.94
N ASN A 190 7.48 15.02 -14.96
CA ASN A 190 8.50 15.40 -15.93
C ASN A 190 8.02 15.08 -17.35
N GLN A 191 7.67 16.12 -18.12
CA GLN A 191 7.17 15.94 -19.49
C GLN A 191 8.28 15.62 -20.50
N ASP A 192 9.54 15.89 -20.17
CA ASP A 192 10.68 15.59 -21.04
C ASP A 192 11.16 14.14 -20.90
N ASP A 193 10.71 13.46 -19.85
CA ASP A 193 10.98 12.05 -19.59
C ASP A 193 10.06 11.16 -20.42
N ASN A 194 10.63 10.57 -21.47
CA ASN A 194 9.90 9.73 -22.42
C ASN A 194 9.99 8.23 -22.11
N GLU A 195 10.71 7.85 -21.05
CA GLU A 195 10.87 6.46 -20.65
C GLU A 195 9.67 6.00 -19.81
N PRO A 196 9.00 4.89 -20.18
CA PRO A 196 7.92 4.32 -19.38
C PRO A 196 8.35 3.97 -17.96
N LEU A 197 7.55 4.33 -16.96
CA LEU A 197 7.92 4.10 -15.55
C LEU A 197 8.02 2.61 -15.18
N ILE A 198 7.32 1.75 -15.93
CA ILE A 198 7.40 0.30 -15.77
C ILE A 198 8.79 -0.23 -16.14
N GLU A 199 9.45 0.36 -17.14
CA GLU A 199 10.80 -0.03 -17.58
C GLU A 199 11.82 0.37 -16.50
N LYS A 200 11.76 1.62 -16.02
CA LYS A 200 12.59 2.10 -14.89
C LYS A 200 12.52 1.19 -13.67
N SER A 201 11.32 0.72 -13.35
CA SER A 201 11.09 -0.15 -12.20
C SER A 201 11.61 -1.56 -12.43
N ASN A 202 11.48 -2.08 -13.66
CA ASN A 202 11.97 -3.40 -14.05
C ASN A 202 13.51 -3.46 -14.08
N ASP A 203 14.15 -2.43 -14.63
CA ASP A 203 15.62 -2.31 -14.66
C ASP A 203 16.19 -2.33 -13.24
N LYS A 204 15.49 -1.69 -12.31
CA LYS A 204 15.87 -1.68 -10.90
C LYS A 204 15.83 -3.08 -10.26
N LEU A 205 14.76 -3.85 -10.51
CA LEU A 205 14.59 -5.20 -9.96
C LEU A 205 15.51 -6.25 -10.59
N THR A 206 15.91 -6.05 -11.85
CA THR A 206 16.80 -6.97 -12.58
C THR A 206 18.28 -6.74 -12.31
N VAL A 207 18.70 -5.52 -11.98
CA VAL A 207 20.09 -5.21 -11.64
C VAL A 207 20.45 -5.66 -10.20
N GLY A 208 19.48 -5.77 -9.29
CA GLY A 208 19.69 -6.25 -7.92
C GLY A 208 19.79 -7.78 -7.76
N SER A 209 19.71 -8.55 -8.84
CA SER A 209 19.71 -10.02 -8.83
C SER A 209 21.02 -10.67 -9.34
N LEU A 210 22.12 -9.91 -9.39
CA LEU A 210 23.48 -10.36 -9.69
C LEU A 210 24.40 -10.24 -8.46
#